data_AF-X1H529-F1
#
_entry.id   AF-X1H529-F1
#
_cell.length_a   1.000
_cell.length_b   1.000
_cell.length_c   1.000
_cell.angle_alpha   90.00
_cell.angle_beta   90.00
_cell.angle_gamma   90.00
#
_symmetry.space_group_name_H-M   'P 1'
#
loop_
_entity.id
_entity.type
_entity.pdbx_description
1 polymer ?
#
loop_
_entity_poly.entity_id
_entity_poly.type
_entity_poly.pdbx_seq_one_letter_code
_entity_poly.pdbx_strand_id
1 'polypeptide(L)'
;LYSHGKLKLIDWEDLGLINPALEIAGTFDAFDLSDRQKEIFLKSYLDVRHDPELGRNIPVFWPFQLFRVFCWAIMHVYEIWEGEMREEFIKEQNLKKHIDYAQKIFSKCKKEGILDKDVRWNASMIFPNKYLEVTTST
;
A
#
# COMPACT_ATOMS: atom_id res chain seq x y z
N LEU A 1 -1.94 9.27 16.76
CA LEU A 1 -2.79 9.61 17.93
C LEU A 1 -2.24 10.84 18.64
N TYR A 2 -3.09 11.80 19.05
CA TYR A 2 -2.67 12.91 19.91
C TYR A 2 -3.04 12.57 21.36
N SER A 3 -2.06 12.42 22.23
CA SER A 3 -2.28 12.07 23.63
C SER A 3 -1.34 12.91 24.49
N HIS A 4 -1.90 13.65 25.45
CA HIS A 4 -1.13 14.46 26.39
C HIS A 4 -0.21 15.49 25.70
N GLY A 5 -0.71 16.16 24.65
CA GLY A 5 0.07 17.18 23.93
C GLY A 5 1.17 16.63 23.02
N LYS A 6 1.26 15.30 22.86
CA LYS A 6 2.29 14.65 22.03
C LYS A 6 1.66 13.84 20.92
N LEU A 7 2.26 13.94 19.72
CA LEU A 7 1.99 13.03 18.63
C LEU A 7 2.60 11.67 18.95
N LYS A 8 1.78 10.63 18.93
CA LYS A 8 2.19 9.24 19.06
C LYS A 8 2.02 8.51 17.74
N LEU A 9 3.09 7.85 17.30
CA LEU A 9 3.09 6.86 16.25
C LEU A 9 2.64 5.53 16.84
N ILE A 10 1.72 4.87 16.16
CA ILE A 10 1.22 3.53 16.46
C ILE A 10 1.34 2.69 15.19
N ASP A 11 0.96 1.43 15.27
CA ASP A 11 0.83 0.54 14.11
C ASP A 11 2.19 0.25 13.45
N TRP A 12 3.00 -0.54 14.16
CA TRP A 12 4.38 -0.87 13.80
C TRP A 12 4.50 -2.27 13.18
N GLU A 13 3.39 -2.88 12.76
CA GLU A 13 3.33 -4.26 12.27
C GLU A 13 4.16 -4.47 10.98
N ASP A 14 4.30 -3.43 10.18
CA ASP A 14 5.12 -3.41 8.96
C ASP A 14 6.52 -2.79 9.17
N LEU A 15 6.95 -2.56 10.41
CA LEU A 15 8.26 -1.94 10.68
C LEU A 15 9.40 -2.87 10.23
N GLY A 16 10.28 -2.36 9.38
CA GLY A 16 11.46 -3.08 8.94
C GLY A 16 12.59 -2.18 8.44
N LEU A 17 13.68 -2.81 8.00
CA LEU A 17 14.76 -2.11 7.30
C LEU A 17 14.27 -1.77 5.88
N ILE A 18 13.79 -0.54 5.71
CA ILE A 18 13.16 -0.07 4.47
C ILE A 18 13.89 1.16 3.93
N ASN A 19 13.93 1.31 2.60
CA ASN A 19 14.44 2.52 1.97
C ASN A 19 13.53 3.72 2.32
N PRO A 20 14.05 4.82 2.87
CA PRO A 20 13.23 5.98 3.28
C PRO A 20 12.43 6.60 2.13
N ALA A 21 12.91 6.49 0.89
CA ALA A 21 12.17 6.95 -0.28
C ALA A 21 10.83 6.22 -0.43
N LEU A 22 10.77 4.92 -0.08
CA LEU A 22 9.54 4.13 -0.10
C LEU A 22 8.56 4.59 0.98
N GLU A 23 9.04 4.85 2.20
CA GLU A 23 8.22 5.36 3.31
C GLU A 23 7.63 6.74 3.01
N ILE A 24 8.42 7.63 2.40
CA ILE A 24 7.95 8.96 1.99
C ILE A 24 6.95 8.85 0.85
N ALA A 25 7.20 7.98 -0.15
CA ALA A 25 6.24 7.71 -1.20
C ALA A 25 4.89 7.22 -0.63
N GLY A 26 4.93 6.33 0.37
CA GLY A 26 3.73 5.86 1.07
C GLY A 26 3.01 6.96 1.83
N THR A 27 3.75 7.83 2.51
CA THR A 27 3.18 9.02 3.19
C THR A 27 2.48 9.94 2.18
N PHE A 28 3.10 10.19 1.02
CA PHE A 28 2.52 11.06 0.00
C PHE A 28 1.23 10.49 -0.59
N ASP A 29 1.16 9.17 -0.80
CA ASP A 29 -0.07 8.52 -1.30
C ASP A 29 -1.18 8.48 -0.23
N ALA A 30 -0.83 8.18 1.02
CA ALA A 30 -1.81 8.02 2.11
C ALA A 30 -2.54 9.32 2.47
N PHE A 31 -1.84 10.46 2.43
CA PHE A 31 -2.37 11.76 2.84
C PHE A 31 -2.81 12.66 1.68
N ASP A 32 -2.71 12.20 0.43
CA ASP A 32 -3.07 12.94 -0.79
C ASP A 32 -2.53 14.39 -0.78
N LEU A 33 -1.25 14.53 -0.42
CA LEU A 33 -0.62 15.83 -0.22
C LEU A 33 -0.54 16.60 -1.55
N SER A 34 -0.79 17.90 -1.50
CA SER A 34 -0.48 18.81 -2.62
C SER A 34 1.03 18.90 -2.84
N ASP A 35 1.45 19.30 -4.04
CA ASP A 35 2.89 19.39 -4.37
C ASP A 35 3.64 20.35 -3.43
N ARG A 36 3.01 21.47 -3.05
CA ARG A 36 3.55 22.38 -2.03
C ARG A 36 3.73 21.70 -0.66
N GLN A 37 2.79 20.85 -0.23
CA GLN A 37 2.91 20.12 1.02
C GLN A 37 4.02 19.05 0.95
N LYS A 38 4.15 18.36 -0.19
CA LYS A 38 5.25 17.41 -0.44
C LYS A 38 6.61 18.12 -0.36
N GLU A 39 6.74 19.30 -0.96
CA GLU A 39 7.97 20.11 -0.89
C GLU A 39 8.31 20.52 0.55
N ILE A 40 7.34 21.05 1.31
CA ILE A 40 7.54 21.45 2.71
C ILE A 40 7.94 20.25 3.57
N PHE A 41 7.28 19.12 3.37
CA PHE A 41 7.60 17.88 4.06
C PHE A 41 9.04 17.45 3.76
N LEU A 42 9.39 17.35 2.47
CA LEU A 42 10.71 16.87 2.04
C LEU A 42 11.82 17.79 2.53
N LYS A 43 11.63 19.11 2.44
CA LYS A 43 12.58 20.09 2.99
C LYS A 43 12.82 19.86 4.48
N SER A 44 11.74 19.78 5.26
CA SER A 44 11.84 19.60 6.72
C SER A 44 12.48 18.26 7.09
N TYR A 45 12.23 17.21 6.31
CA TYR A 45 12.83 15.89 6.51
C TYR A 45 14.33 15.88 6.19
N LEU A 46 14.74 16.57 5.11
CA LEU A 46 16.14 16.68 4.69
C LEU A 46 16.99 17.56 5.60
N ASP A 47 16.37 18.57 6.25
CA ASP A 47 17.02 19.38 7.28
C ASP A 47 17.52 18.54 8.47
N VAL A 48 16.92 17.36 8.70
CA VAL A 48 17.31 16.42 9.76
C VAL A 48 18.15 15.26 9.23
N ARG A 49 17.76 14.66 8.09
CA ARG A 49 18.39 13.43 7.58
C ARG A 49 19.67 13.66 6.80
N HIS A 50 19.82 14.83 6.17
CA HIS A 50 20.97 15.18 5.33
C HIS A 50 21.26 14.17 4.19
N ASP A 51 20.22 13.69 3.51
CA ASP A 51 20.33 12.73 2.40
C ASP A 51 20.00 13.40 1.05
N PRO A 52 21.02 13.83 0.27
CA PRO A 52 20.80 14.56 -0.98
C PRO A 52 20.24 13.70 -2.12
N GLU A 53 20.28 12.37 -2.02
CA GLU A 53 19.78 11.46 -3.06
C GLU A 53 18.30 11.14 -2.88
N LEU A 54 17.77 11.31 -1.68
CA LEU A 54 16.40 10.96 -1.32
C LEU A 54 15.35 11.55 -2.27
N GLY A 55 15.49 12.82 -2.63
CA GLY A 55 14.58 13.49 -3.55
C GLY A 55 14.54 12.85 -4.95
N ARG A 56 15.67 12.30 -5.41
CA ARG A 56 15.76 11.58 -6.70
C ARG A 56 15.23 10.16 -6.61
N ASN A 57 15.33 9.55 -5.43
CA ASN A 57 14.90 8.18 -5.20
C ASN A 57 13.39 8.06 -5.01
N ILE A 58 12.71 9.07 -4.44
CA ILE A 58 11.24 9.02 -4.22
C ILE A 58 10.45 8.69 -5.50
N PRO A 59 10.68 9.35 -6.65
CA PRO A 59 10.01 8.99 -7.90
C PRO A 59 10.30 7.56 -8.37
N VAL A 60 11.49 7.01 -8.07
CA VAL A 60 11.85 5.62 -8.41
C VAL A 60 11.06 4.63 -7.56
N PHE A 61 10.81 4.94 -6.29
CA PHE A 61 10.05 4.09 -5.38
C PHE A 61 8.53 4.24 -5.51
N TRP A 62 8.05 5.29 -6.16
CA TRP A 62 6.62 5.55 -6.34
C TRP A 62 5.84 4.39 -7.00
N PRO A 63 6.31 3.79 -8.12
CA PRO A 63 5.65 2.63 -8.70
C PRO A 63 5.54 1.43 -7.77
N PHE A 64 6.60 1.15 -7.01
CA PHE A 64 6.62 0.04 -6.06
C PHE A 64 5.63 0.25 -4.93
N GLN A 65 5.53 1.48 -4.42
CA GLN A 65 4.54 1.82 -3.40
C GLN A 65 3.11 1.61 -3.90
N LEU A 66 2.77 2.14 -5.07
CA LEU A 66 1.43 2.00 -5.64
C LEU A 66 1.05 0.53 -5.87
N PHE A 67 1.99 -0.27 -6.39
CA PHE A 67 1.78 -1.70 -6.59
C PHE A 67 1.62 -2.44 -5.25
N ARG A 68 2.42 -2.10 -4.24
CA ARG A 68 2.29 -2.66 -2.88
C ARG A 68 0.91 -2.39 -2.28
N VAL A 69 0.44 -1.14 -2.36
CA VAL A 69 -0.89 -0.75 -1.87
C VAL A 69 -2.00 -1.45 -2.66
N PHE A 70 -1.81 -1.65 -3.97
CA PHE A 70 -2.77 -2.39 -4.78
C PHE A 70 -2.92 -3.85 -4.32
N CYS A 71 -1.81 -4.56 -4.14
CA CYS A 71 -1.80 -5.93 -3.65
C CYS A 71 -2.44 -6.02 -2.25
N TRP A 72 -2.07 -5.12 -1.34
CA TRP A 72 -2.68 -5.04 -0.02
C TRP A 72 -4.19 -4.82 -0.10
N ALA A 73 -4.66 -3.89 -0.94
CA ALA A 73 -6.08 -3.60 -1.06
C ALA A 73 -6.90 -4.82 -1.56
N ILE A 74 -6.35 -5.63 -2.46
CA ILE A 74 -6.99 -6.88 -2.90
C ILE A 74 -7.04 -7.89 -1.75
N MET A 75 -5.91 -8.11 -1.08
CA MET A 75 -5.82 -9.04 0.05
C MET A 75 -6.80 -8.64 1.16
N HIS A 76 -6.88 -7.35 1.48
CA HIS A 76 -7.78 -6.83 2.50
C HIS A 76 -9.26 -7.09 2.19
N VAL A 77 -9.67 -6.97 0.92
CA VAL A 77 -11.03 -7.31 0.49
C VAL A 77 -11.31 -8.80 0.70
N TYR A 78 -10.35 -9.66 0.38
CA TYR A 78 -10.47 -11.10 0.57
C TYR A 78 -10.58 -11.48 2.05
N GLU A 79 -9.69 -10.94 2.89
CA GLU A 79 -9.67 -11.19 4.34
C GLU A 79 -10.99 -10.78 5.02
N ILE A 80 -11.59 -9.66 4.60
CA ILE A 80 -12.91 -9.25 5.09
C ILE A 80 -14.01 -10.20 4.62
N TRP A 81 -13.97 -10.62 3.36
CA TRP A 81 -14.98 -11.50 2.77
C TRP A 81 -14.99 -12.90 3.38
N GLU A 82 -13.82 -13.48 3.61
CA GLU A 82 -13.65 -14.80 4.23
C GLU A 82 -13.79 -14.77 5.76
N GLY A 83 -13.90 -13.58 6.35
CA GLY A 83 -14.04 -13.43 7.80
C GLY A 83 -12.76 -13.75 8.58
N GLU A 84 -11.59 -13.53 7.96
CA GLU A 84 -10.28 -13.77 8.57
C GLU A 84 -9.88 -12.66 9.58
N MET A 85 -10.66 -11.58 9.62
CA MET A 85 -10.49 -10.47 10.56
C MET A 85 -11.31 -10.67 11.84
N ARG A 86 -10.99 -9.88 12.87
CA ARG A 86 -11.76 -9.90 14.13
C ARG A 86 -13.23 -9.57 13.86
N GLU A 87 -14.12 -10.32 14.48
CA GLU A 87 -15.56 -10.25 14.22
C GLU A 87 -16.15 -8.85 14.49
N GLU A 88 -15.65 -8.15 15.51
CA GLU A 88 -16.08 -6.78 15.82
C GLU A 88 -15.70 -5.80 14.70
N PHE A 89 -14.53 -5.99 14.07
CA PHE A 89 -14.11 -5.16 12.96
C PHE A 89 -15.02 -5.38 11.75
N ILE A 90 -15.27 -6.64 11.39
CA ILE A 90 -16.07 -7.03 10.21
C ILE A 90 -17.50 -6.48 10.29
N LYS A 91 -18.14 -6.55 11.47
CA LYS A 91 -19.52 -6.09 11.69
C LYS A 91 -19.73 -4.60 11.34
N GLU A 92 -18.69 -3.80 11.45
CA GLU A 92 -18.72 -2.37 11.16
C GLU A 92 -18.28 -2.03 9.73
N GLN A 93 -17.74 -3.01 8.99
CA GLN A 93 -17.21 -2.78 7.65
C GLN A 93 -18.31 -2.79 6.58
N ASN A 94 -18.09 -1.97 5.55
CA ASN A 94 -18.83 -2.03 4.30
C ASN A 94 -17.89 -2.55 3.21
N LEU A 95 -18.02 -3.84 2.85
CA LEU A 95 -17.19 -4.50 1.84
C LEU A 95 -17.14 -3.74 0.51
N LYS A 96 -18.25 -3.11 0.10
CA LYS A 96 -18.30 -2.31 -1.14
C LYS A 96 -17.27 -1.18 -1.10
N LYS A 97 -17.09 -0.52 0.04
CA LYS A 97 -16.10 0.57 0.18
C LYS A 97 -14.67 0.06 0.00
N HIS A 98 -14.37 -1.14 0.49
CA HIS A 98 -13.06 -1.78 0.33
C HIS A 98 -12.81 -2.20 -1.13
N ILE A 99 -13.82 -2.75 -1.79
CA ILE A 99 -13.78 -3.03 -3.24
C ILE A 99 -13.57 -1.74 -4.05
N ASP A 100 -14.34 -0.69 -3.76
CA ASP A 100 -14.25 0.60 -4.44
C ASP A 100 -12.84 1.22 -4.24
N TYR A 101 -12.24 1.05 -3.05
CA TYR A 101 -10.86 1.45 -2.79
C TYR A 101 -9.86 0.65 -3.62
N ALA A 102 -9.96 -0.68 -3.67
CA ALA A 102 -9.10 -1.52 -4.51
C ALA A 102 -9.20 -1.13 -5.99
N GLN A 103 -10.40 -0.85 -6.49
CA GLN A 103 -10.62 -0.36 -7.85
C GLN A 103 -9.99 1.02 -8.11
N LYS A 104 -10.05 1.93 -7.12
CA LYS A 104 -9.38 3.23 -7.19
C LYS A 104 -7.87 3.06 -7.33
N ILE A 105 -7.25 2.18 -6.53
CA ILE A 105 -5.79 1.95 -6.59
C ILE A 105 -5.39 1.24 -7.89
N PHE A 106 -6.19 0.28 -8.37
CA PHE A 106 -6.00 -0.32 -9.69
C PHE A 106 -5.98 0.74 -10.81
N SER A 107 -6.94 1.67 -10.77
CA SER A 107 -7.03 2.77 -11.74
C SER A 107 -5.81 3.70 -11.67
N LYS A 108 -5.31 4.01 -10.46
CA LYS A 108 -4.05 4.73 -10.28
C LYS A 108 -2.87 3.97 -10.91
N CYS A 109 -2.74 2.68 -10.63
CA CYS A 109 -1.66 1.86 -11.19
C CYS A 109 -1.68 1.82 -12.73
N LYS A 110 -2.87 1.76 -13.34
CA LYS A 110 -3.01 1.86 -14.81
C LYS A 110 -2.62 3.22 -15.35
N LYS A 111 -3.04 4.30 -14.69
CA LYS A 111 -2.71 5.68 -15.09
C LYS A 111 -1.20 5.93 -15.08
N GLU A 112 -0.52 5.41 -14.07
CA GLU A 112 0.94 5.53 -13.89
C GLU A 112 1.73 4.53 -14.74
N GLY A 113 1.07 3.70 -15.57
CA GLY A 113 1.73 2.72 -16.43
C GLY A 113 2.37 1.54 -15.70
N ILE A 114 2.01 1.32 -14.44
CA ILE A 114 2.52 0.23 -13.59
C ILE A 114 1.87 -1.09 -13.98
N LEU A 115 0.56 -1.04 -14.27
CA LEU A 115 -0.21 -2.16 -14.79
C LEU A 115 -0.58 -1.86 -16.23
N ASP A 116 -0.08 -2.67 -17.16
CA ASP A 116 -0.48 -2.57 -18.56
C ASP A 116 -1.93 -3.03 -18.76
N LYS A 117 -2.49 -2.68 -19.93
CA LYS A 117 -3.79 -3.14 -20.43
C LYS A 117 -3.83 -4.67 -20.58
N ASP A 118 -2.65 -5.27 -20.75
CA ASP A 118 -2.41 -6.70 -21.05
C ASP A 118 -1.86 -7.51 -19.87
N VAL A 119 -1.91 -7.00 -18.63
CA VAL A 119 -1.52 -7.83 -17.48
C VAL A 119 -2.52 -8.98 -17.30
N ARG A 120 -2.22 -10.12 -17.92
CA ARG A 120 -2.89 -11.40 -17.68
C ARG A 120 -2.28 -12.01 -16.42
N TRP A 121 -2.96 -11.82 -15.30
CA TRP A 121 -2.68 -12.59 -14.09
C TRP A 121 -3.10 -14.03 -14.32
N ASN A 122 -2.14 -14.89 -14.62
CA ASN A 122 -2.36 -16.33 -14.64
C ASN A 122 -1.65 -16.89 -13.39
N ALA A 123 -2.40 -17.22 -12.35
CA ALA A 123 -1.86 -17.74 -11.09
C ALA A 123 -0.92 -18.94 -11.32
N SER A 124 -1.14 -19.70 -12.40
CA SER A 124 -0.33 -20.83 -12.85
C SER A 124 1.08 -20.50 -13.36
N MET A 125 1.38 -19.23 -13.64
CA MET A 125 2.72 -18.80 -14.07
C MET A 125 3.59 -18.33 -12.90
N ILE A 126 2.99 -18.10 -11.72
CA ILE A 126 3.67 -17.56 -10.54
C ILE A 126 3.77 -18.66 -9.46
N PHE A 127 2.75 -19.49 -9.33
CA PHE A 127 2.74 -20.61 -8.40
C PHE A 127 3.03 -21.92 -9.14
N PRO A 128 4.03 -22.72 -8.71
CA PRO A 128 4.22 -24.06 -9.20
C PRO A 128 2.90 -24.86 -9.15
N ASN A 129 2.56 -25.61 -10.21
CA ASN A 129 1.28 -26.31 -10.36
C ASN A 129 0.85 -27.13 -9.13
N LYS A 130 1.81 -27.65 -8.36
CA LYS A 130 1.57 -28.38 -7.09
C LYS A 130 0.81 -27.58 -6.02
N TYR A 131 0.74 -26.25 -6.12
CA TYR A 131 -0.02 -25.39 -5.21
C TYR A 131 -1.41 -24.99 -5.75
N LEU A 132 -1.72 -25.35 -7.00
CA LEU A 132 -3.00 -25.04 -7.67
C LEU A 132 -3.95 -26.24 -7.66
N GLU A 133 -3.41 -27.42 -7.39
CA GLU A 133 -4.19 -28.62 -7.13
C GLU A 133 -4.76 -28.51 -5.71
N VAL A 134 -5.92 -27.87 -5.58
CA VAL A 134 -6.75 -27.98 -4.38
C VAL A 134 -7.20 -29.43 -4.29
N THR A 135 -6.52 -30.23 -3.46
CA THR A 135 -7.08 -31.50 -3.00
C THR A 135 -8.31 -31.18 -2.17
N THR A 136 -9.49 -31.26 -2.79
CA THR A 136 -10.74 -31.45 -2.06
C THR A 136 -10.70 -32.86 -1.46
N SER A 137 -10.07 -32.98 -0.31
CA SER A 137 -10.29 -34.13 0.57
C SER A 137 -11.63 -33.92 1.26
N THR A 138 -12.62 -34.70 0.81
CA THR A 138 -13.90 -34.97 1.48
C THR A 138 -13.72 -35.41 2.93
#